data_AF-A0ABC8E7U6-F1
#
_entry.id   AF-A0ABC8E7U6-F1
#
_cell.length_a   1.000
_cell.length_b   1.000
_cell.length_c   1.000
_cell.angle_alpha   90.00
_cell.angle_beta   90.00
_cell.angle_gamma   90.00
#
_symmetry.space_group_name_H-M   'P 1'
#
loop_
_entity.id
_entity.type
_entity.pdbx_description
1 polymer ?
#
loop_
_entity_poly.entity_id
_entity_poly.type
_entity_poly.pdbx_seq_one_letter_code
_entity_poly.pdbx_strand_id
1 'polypeptide(L)'
;MATAFAFIATAWNAYEARKSAKAAFSALQLTTESLFEMRKSAFKQWFDSLLNQHDELCLLAKQIIDKHKINLNSDELHRLYYPLVRQHEVIQYVKHIINIFEYVDGSFYIDGECLKEKRAYVSQLIFKIPPQMKLIIAIFGLKIDYCEHINSEKLCCLLNKYDFFNDEIFFDDAYSNMPYLDTFINLRFNKIFKSRMINYFDNIIKSYYVPSDVKRDWMFRHPKLVPSVLMNYKTPCSPIINDYFEKLPLHVRNYFEELLKTANDRVTHFDVYIPRLIGCSIVQHYEDVPSEKNRLNDRNDVIAMAEDYIEKRKSNQLDYILEDIYFKSDEDIIPGHHLIVAFDDYEYKLALIKINENKDNDNLLNRIYTESSSMVNEYKREILKLGDYAK
;
A
#
# COMPACT_ATOMS: atom_id res chain seq x y z
N MET A 1 -45.66 -19.85 81.46
CA MET A 1 -46.42 -19.26 80.34
C MET A 1 -45.78 -17.98 79.77
N ALA A 2 -45.31 -17.02 80.58
CA ALA A 2 -44.76 -15.75 80.08
C ALA A 2 -43.51 -15.87 79.16
N THR A 3 -42.63 -16.83 79.40
CA THR A 3 -41.42 -17.06 78.58
C THR A 3 -41.73 -17.58 77.18
N ALA A 4 -42.74 -18.45 77.01
CA ALA A 4 -43.13 -19.00 75.70
C ALA A 4 -43.77 -17.93 74.79
N PHE A 5 -44.58 -17.04 75.34
CA PHE A 5 -45.16 -15.91 74.58
C PHE A 5 -44.10 -14.90 74.15
N ALA A 6 -43.08 -14.65 74.97
CA ALA A 6 -41.94 -13.82 74.59
C ALA A 6 -41.18 -14.43 73.40
N PHE A 7 -40.88 -15.74 73.41
CA PHE A 7 -40.22 -16.42 72.28
C PHE A 7 -41.07 -16.40 70.99
N ILE A 8 -42.38 -16.58 71.09
CA ILE A 8 -43.29 -16.50 69.93
C ILE A 8 -43.32 -15.07 69.37
N ALA A 9 -43.36 -14.05 70.23
CA ALA A 9 -43.29 -12.65 69.82
C ALA A 9 -41.94 -12.31 69.17
N THR A 10 -40.82 -12.80 69.71
CA THR A 10 -39.48 -12.60 69.11
C THR A 10 -39.36 -13.34 67.78
N ALA A 11 -39.88 -14.57 67.67
CA ALA A 11 -39.88 -15.34 66.42
C ALA A 11 -40.78 -14.71 65.35
N TRP A 12 -41.94 -14.16 65.74
CA TRP A 12 -42.83 -13.41 64.85
C TRP A 12 -42.17 -12.14 64.34
N ASN A 13 -41.54 -11.36 65.22
CA ASN A 13 -40.81 -10.15 64.83
C ASN A 13 -39.62 -10.49 63.91
N ALA A 14 -38.90 -11.59 64.16
CA ALA A 14 -37.83 -12.06 63.28
C ALA A 14 -38.35 -12.52 61.90
N TYR A 15 -39.53 -13.16 61.86
CA TYR A 15 -40.18 -13.59 60.62
C TYR A 15 -40.66 -12.39 59.78
N GLU A 16 -41.32 -11.41 60.40
CA GLU A 16 -41.73 -10.16 59.74
C GLU A 16 -40.51 -9.34 59.29
N ALA A 17 -39.44 -9.28 60.09
CA ALA A 17 -38.19 -8.64 59.69
C ALA A 17 -37.55 -9.32 58.47
N ARG A 18 -37.54 -10.66 58.41
CA ARG A 18 -37.05 -11.42 57.24
C ARG A 18 -37.90 -11.18 55.99
N LYS A 19 -39.22 -11.14 56.14
CA LYS A 19 -40.16 -10.87 55.04
C LYS A 19 -39.99 -9.45 54.51
N SER A 20 -39.85 -8.47 55.41
CA SER A 20 -39.55 -7.07 55.08
C SER A 20 -38.21 -6.92 54.36
N ALA A 21 -37.14 -7.56 54.86
CA ALA A 21 -35.83 -7.56 54.20
C ALA A 21 -35.91 -8.17 52.79
N LYS A 22 -36.61 -9.29 52.60
CA LYS A 22 -36.79 -9.90 51.28
C LYS A 22 -37.54 -8.98 50.31
N ALA A 23 -38.60 -8.31 50.77
CA ALA A 23 -39.33 -7.33 49.98
C ALA A 23 -38.45 -6.12 49.62
N ALA A 24 -37.62 -5.64 50.55
CA ALA A 24 -36.66 -4.56 50.31
C ALA A 24 -35.59 -4.97 49.28
N PHE A 25 -35.06 -6.20 49.35
CA PHE A 25 -34.15 -6.73 48.34
C PHE A 25 -34.81 -6.86 46.97
N SER A 26 -36.05 -7.35 46.89
CA SER A 26 -36.80 -7.42 45.63
C SER A 26 -37.07 -6.02 45.06
N ALA A 27 -37.41 -5.03 45.90
CA ALA A 27 -37.58 -3.66 45.47
C ALA A 27 -36.27 -3.02 45.00
N LEU A 28 -35.16 -3.27 45.71
CA LEU A 28 -33.82 -2.86 45.28
C LEU A 28 -33.43 -3.49 43.95
N GLN A 29 -33.73 -4.77 43.75
CA GLN A 29 -33.47 -5.45 42.49
C GLN A 29 -34.27 -4.81 41.34
N LEU A 30 -35.57 -4.58 41.53
CA LEU A 30 -36.42 -3.92 40.55
C LEU A 30 -35.97 -2.48 40.25
N THR A 31 -35.52 -1.71 41.25
CA THR A 31 -35.00 -0.37 41.02
C THR A 31 -33.66 -0.40 40.28
N THR A 32 -32.78 -1.35 40.58
CA THR A 32 -31.53 -1.53 39.82
C THR A 32 -31.77 -1.92 38.37
N GLU A 33 -32.70 -2.85 38.12
CA GLU A 33 -33.10 -3.28 36.77
C GLU A 33 -33.75 -2.11 36.00
N SER A 34 -34.62 -1.33 36.65
CA SER A 34 -35.22 -0.13 36.05
C SER A 34 -34.18 0.94 35.72
N LEU A 35 -33.23 1.21 36.63
CA LEU A 35 -32.15 2.18 36.38
C LEU A 35 -31.26 1.73 35.23
N PHE A 36 -30.99 0.43 35.13
CA PHE A 36 -30.23 -0.16 34.03
C PHE A 36 -30.91 0.06 32.68
N GLU A 37 -32.20 -0.28 32.56
CA GLU A 37 -32.96 -0.07 31.32
C GLU A 37 -33.12 1.42 30.97
N MET A 38 -33.23 2.31 31.97
CA MET A 38 -33.19 3.76 31.75
C MET A 38 -31.85 4.22 31.17
N ARG A 39 -30.71 3.77 31.73
CA ARG A 39 -29.38 4.12 31.20
C ARG A 39 -29.19 3.60 29.77
N LYS A 40 -29.62 2.37 29.51
CA LYS A 40 -29.56 1.75 28.18
C LYS A 40 -30.42 2.47 27.15
N SER A 41 -31.64 2.86 27.51
CA SER A 41 -32.53 3.61 26.62
C SER A 41 -32.02 5.02 26.35
N ALA A 42 -31.52 5.73 27.37
CA ALA A 42 -30.87 7.03 27.20
C ALA A 42 -29.63 6.92 26.30
N PHE A 43 -28.79 5.90 26.50
CA PHE A 43 -27.64 5.63 25.64
C PHE A 43 -28.05 5.47 24.19
N LYS A 44 -29.06 4.62 23.95
CA LYS A 44 -29.56 4.35 22.60
C LYS A 44 -30.14 5.62 21.94
N GLN A 45 -30.92 6.42 22.65
CA GLN A 45 -31.48 7.66 22.10
C GLN A 45 -30.40 8.64 21.63
N TRP A 46 -29.36 8.83 22.43
CA TRP A 46 -28.22 9.67 22.06
C TRP A 46 -27.42 9.08 20.91
N PHE A 47 -27.17 7.77 20.93
CA PHE A 47 -26.51 7.08 19.82
C PHE A 47 -27.29 7.24 18.51
N ASP A 48 -28.60 7.05 18.53
CA ASP A 48 -29.47 7.22 17.36
C ASP A 48 -29.44 8.67 16.86
N SER A 49 -29.39 9.67 17.77
CA SER A 49 -29.20 11.08 17.42
C SER A 49 -27.87 11.33 16.69
N LEU A 50 -26.78 10.76 17.20
CA LEU A 50 -25.47 10.84 16.55
C LEU A 50 -25.46 10.15 15.17
N LEU A 51 -26.18 9.03 15.02
CA LEU A 51 -26.34 8.35 13.73
C LEU A 51 -27.17 9.16 12.72
N ASN A 52 -28.13 9.96 13.18
CA ASN A 52 -28.87 10.85 12.28
C ASN A 52 -28.00 12.01 11.81
N GLN A 53 -27.24 12.62 12.72
CA GLN A 53 -26.26 13.66 12.38
C GLN A 53 -25.15 13.11 11.44
N HIS A 54 -24.79 11.83 11.61
CA HIS A 54 -23.87 11.15 10.71
C HIS A 54 -24.38 11.14 9.26
N ASP A 55 -25.66 10.84 9.02
CA ASP A 55 -26.22 10.76 7.68
C ASP A 55 -26.13 12.12 6.96
N GLU A 56 -26.41 13.22 7.67
CA GLU A 56 -26.30 14.59 7.16
C GLU A 56 -24.84 14.95 6.80
N LEU A 57 -23.90 14.74 7.73
CA LEU A 57 -22.49 15.06 7.52
C LEU A 57 -21.85 14.18 6.43
N CYS A 58 -22.27 12.92 6.32
CA CYS A 58 -21.80 12.00 5.29
C CYS A 58 -22.20 12.51 3.89
N LEU A 59 -23.43 13.00 3.73
CA LEU A 59 -23.91 13.58 2.48
C LEU A 59 -23.13 14.84 2.10
N LEU A 60 -22.92 15.75 3.05
CA LEU A 60 -22.14 16.97 2.82
C LEU A 60 -20.69 16.67 2.41
N ALA A 61 -20.03 15.74 3.11
CA ALA A 61 -18.68 15.35 2.80
C ALA A 61 -18.57 14.75 1.39
N LYS A 62 -19.49 13.85 1.01
CA LYS A 62 -19.54 13.29 -0.36
C LYS A 62 -19.70 14.36 -1.43
N GLN A 63 -20.66 15.27 -1.26
CA GLN A 63 -20.90 16.34 -2.23
C GLN A 63 -19.65 17.20 -2.44
N ILE A 64 -18.89 17.47 -1.37
CA ILE A 64 -17.64 18.23 -1.45
C ILE A 64 -16.51 17.43 -2.13
N ILE A 65 -16.40 16.13 -1.86
CA ILE A 65 -15.45 15.24 -2.53
C ILE A 65 -15.71 15.20 -4.04
N ASP A 66 -16.98 15.03 -4.43
CA ASP A 66 -17.42 14.98 -5.83
C ASP A 66 -17.20 16.32 -6.53
N LYS A 67 -17.55 17.43 -5.87
CA LYS A 67 -17.35 18.80 -6.38
C LYS A 67 -15.88 19.09 -6.68
N HIS A 68 -14.97 18.65 -5.81
CA HIS A 68 -13.54 18.86 -5.98
C HIS A 68 -12.86 17.76 -6.81
N LYS A 69 -13.62 16.77 -7.32
CA LYS A 69 -13.12 15.65 -8.13
C LYS A 69 -11.90 14.96 -7.51
N ILE A 70 -11.96 14.70 -6.20
CA ILE A 70 -10.84 14.06 -5.50
C ILE A 70 -10.69 12.63 -6.02
N ASN A 71 -9.54 12.32 -6.61
CA ASN A 71 -9.28 11.01 -7.21
C ASN A 71 -8.92 9.97 -6.14
N LEU A 72 -9.92 9.20 -5.70
CA LEU A 72 -9.76 8.11 -4.74
C LEU A 72 -8.98 6.90 -5.31
N ASN A 73 -8.76 6.84 -6.63
CA ASN A 73 -8.01 5.77 -7.29
C ASN A 73 -6.50 6.04 -7.38
N SER A 74 -6.01 7.14 -6.77
CA SER A 74 -4.57 7.43 -6.70
C SER A 74 -3.82 6.36 -5.88
N ASP A 75 -2.74 5.80 -6.44
CA ASP A 75 -1.86 4.88 -5.71
C ASP A 75 -1.00 5.60 -4.66
N GLU A 76 -0.88 6.93 -4.72
CA GLU A 76 -0.07 7.73 -3.78
C GLU A 76 -0.91 8.30 -2.64
N LEU A 77 -0.50 8.00 -1.41
CA LEU A 77 -1.24 8.38 -0.20
C LEU A 77 -1.33 9.89 -0.03
N HIS A 78 -0.22 10.62 -0.17
CA HIS A 78 -0.18 12.07 -0.02
C HIS A 78 -1.04 12.82 -1.04
N ARG A 79 -1.10 12.32 -2.29
CA ARG A 79 -1.95 12.91 -3.34
C ARG A 79 -3.43 12.83 -2.99
N LEU A 80 -3.82 11.86 -2.18
CA LEU A 80 -5.18 11.71 -1.69
C LEU A 80 -5.41 12.47 -0.37
N TYR A 81 -4.46 12.39 0.56
CA TYR A 81 -4.55 13.02 1.87
C TYR A 81 -4.67 14.55 1.81
N TYR A 82 -3.78 15.23 1.09
CA TYR A 82 -3.72 16.70 1.11
C TYR A 82 -4.98 17.39 0.57
N PRO A 83 -5.63 16.90 -0.50
CA PRO A 83 -6.94 17.41 -0.92
C PRO A 83 -8.04 17.22 0.13
N LEU A 84 -8.04 16.10 0.86
CA LEU A 84 -9.07 15.77 1.86
C LEU A 84 -8.99 16.67 3.09
N VAL A 85 -7.78 16.87 3.64
CA VAL A 85 -7.58 17.72 4.84
C VAL A 85 -7.83 19.20 4.60
N ARG A 86 -7.94 19.64 3.34
CA ARG A 86 -8.32 21.02 3.00
C ARG A 86 -9.83 21.25 3.04
N GLN A 87 -10.64 20.19 3.07
CA GLN A 87 -12.09 20.29 3.05
C GLN A 87 -12.63 20.29 4.48
N HIS A 88 -13.28 21.39 4.85
CA HIS A 88 -13.82 21.56 6.20
C HIS A 88 -14.89 20.52 6.52
N GLU A 89 -15.76 20.21 5.56
CA GLU A 89 -16.85 19.26 5.67
C GLU A 89 -16.34 17.83 5.89
N VAL A 90 -15.24 17.47 5.22
CA VAL A 90 -14.58 16.16 5.43
C VAL A 90 -13.98 16.09 6.83
N ILE A 91 -13.33 17.16 7.30
CA ILE A 91 -12.79 17.23 8.67
C ILE A 91 -13.91 17.11 9.70
N GLN A 92 -15.01 17.86 9.54
CA GLN A 92 -16.16 17.80 10.44
C GLN A 92 -16.77 16.40 10.49
N TYR A 93 -16.90 15.75 9.34
CA TYR A 93 -17.40 14.39 9.25
C TYR A 93 -16.49 13.41 10.02
N VAL A 94 -15.17 13.45 9.81
CA VAL A 94 -14.24 12.55 10.52
C VAL A 94 -14.23 12.83 12.03
N LYS A 95 -14.29 14.09 12.45
CA LYS A 95 -14.46 14.45 13.87
C LYS A 95 -15.73 13.84 14.46
N HIS A 96 -16.84 13.88 13.72
CA HIS A 96 -18.09 13.28 14.17
C HIS A 96 -17.99 11.77 14.32
N ILE A 97 -17.27 11.08 13.43
CA ILE A 97 -16.97 9.66 13.57
C ILE A 97 -16.21 9.38 14.88
N ILE A 98 -15.19 10.19 15.20
CA ILE A 98 -14.46 10.08 16.48
C ILE A 98 -15.41 10.27 17.66
N ASN A 99 -16.30 11.27 17.62
CA ASN A 99 -17.28 11.52 18.69
C ASN A 99 -18.22 10.33 18.91
N ILE A 100 -18.67 9.66 17.83
CA ILE A 100 -19.50 8.46 17.95
C ILE A 100 -18.74 7.34 18.65
N PHE A 101 -17.49 7.10 18.27
CA PHE A 101 -16.67 6.10 18.93
C PHE A 101 -16.41 6.43 20.41
N GLU A 102 -16.14 7.69 20.73
CA GLU A 102 -15.96 8.15 22.11
C GLU A 102 -17.21 7.94 22.95
N TYR A 103 -18.38 8.21 22.37
CA TYR A 103 -19.66 7.97 23.03
C TYR A 103 -19.87 6.49 23.33
N VAL A 104 -19.62 5.63 22.35
CA VAL A 104 -19.72 4.16 22.52
C VAL A 104 -18.70 3.65 23.54
N ASP A 105 -17.50 4.21 23.59
CA ASP A 105 -16.46 3.71 24.48
C ASP A 105 -16.58 4.25 25.92
N GLY A 106 -16.84 5.55 26.08
CA GLY A 106 -16.81 6.24 27.37
C GLY A 106 -18.16 6.40 28.06
N SER A 107 -19.29 6.34 27.32
CA SER A 107 -20.64 6.54 27.88
C SER A 107 -21.49 5.27 27.85
N PHE A 108 -20.88 4.10 27.67
CA PHE A 108 -21.59 2.83 27.62
C PHE A 108 -22.33 2.56 28.94
N TYR A 109 -23.57 2.07 28.85
CA TYR A 109 -24.47 1.92 29.99
C TYR A 109 -24.12 0.76 30.93
N ILE A 110 -23.14 -0.08 30.56
CA ILE A 110 -22.62 -1.18 31.39
C ILE A 110 -21.23 -0.81 31.90
N ASP A 111 -21.06 -0.90 33.21
CA ASP A 111 -19.76 -0.75 33.87
C ASP A 111 -18.93 -2.03 33.66
N GLY A 112 -17.88 -1.95 32.84
CA GLY A 112 -16.97 -3.08 32.52
C GLY A 112 -16.52 -3.13 31.05
N GLU A 113 -15.68 -4.10 30.70
CA GLU A 113 -15.24 -4.34 29.31
C GLU A 113 -16.30 -5.12 28.50
N CYS A 114 -17.41 -4.46 28.16
CA CYS A 114 -18.46 -5.01 27.27
C CYS A 114 -18.11 -4.81 25.78
N LEU A 115 -16.96 -5.31 25.35
CA LEU A 115 -16.44 -5.07 24.00
C LEU A 115 -17.37 -5.64 22.91
N LYS A 116 -18.03 -6.78 23.15
CA LYS A 116 -18.93 -7.43 22.17
C LYS A 116 -20.16 -6.58 21.90
N GLU A 117 -20.79 -6.05 22.94
CA GLU A 117 -21.97 -5.22 22.85
C GLU A 117 -21.63 -3.86 22.22
N LYS A 118 -20.51 -3.25 22.63
CA LYS A 118 -19.98 -2.02 22.00
C LYS A 118 -19.73 -2.22 20.51
N ARG A 119 -19.13 -3.36 20.11
CA ARG A 119 -18.94 -3.72 18.70
C ARG A 119 -20.26 -3.78 17.93
N ALA A 120 -21.34 -4.28 18.52
CA ALA A 120 -22.64 -4.32 17.85
C ALA A 120 -23.19 -2.92 17.51
N TYR A 121 -22.93 -1.90 18.35
CA TYR A 121 -23.27 -0.51 18.03
C TYR A 121 -22.34 0.06 16.94
N VAL A 122 -21.04 -0.22 17.02
CA VAL A 122 -20.10 0.19 15.96
C VAL A 122 -20.45 -0.45 14.62
N SER A 123 -20.89 -1.71 14.59
CA SER A 123 -21.36 -2.36 13.37
C SER A 123 -22.52 -1.62 12.72
N GLN A 124 -23.46 -1.08 13.49
CA GLN A 124 -24.56 -0.25 12.95
C GLN A 124 -24.03 1.00 12.24
N LEU A 125 -22.99 1.65 12.79
CA LEU A 125 -22.30 2.74 12.13
C LEU A 125 -21.60 2.27 10.84
N ILE A 126 -20.86 1.16 10.88
CA ILE A 126 -20.15 0.59 9.72
C ILE A 126 -21.12 0.36 8.55
N PHE A 127 -22.32 -0.17 8.81
CA PHE A 127 -23.31 -0.44 7.77
C PHE A 127 -23.87 0.82 7.11
N LYS A 128 -23.92 1.96 7.82
CA LYS A 128 -24.36 3.23 7.25
C LYS A 128 -23.30 3.93 6.40
N ILE A 129 -22.02 3.61 6.62
CA ILE A 129 -20.92 4.28 5.93
C ILE A 129 -20.62 3.59 4.59
N PRO A 130 -20.62 4.33 3.47
CA PRO A 130 -20.21 3.77 2.18
C PRO A 130 -18.70 3.50 2.09
N PRO A 131 -18.26 2.58 1.21
CA PRO A 131 -16.86 2.15 1.09
C PRO A 131 -15.85 3.29 0.91
N GLN A 132 -16.15 4.26 0.04
CA GLN A 132 -15.27 5.41 -0.20
C GLN A 132 -15.07 6.28 1.05
N MET A 133 -16.10 6.45 1.86
CA MET A 133 -16.00 7.19 3.12
C MET A 133 -15.24 6.39 4.18
N LYS A 134 -15.33 5.05 4.16
CA LYS A 134 -14.50 4.17 5.01
C LYS A 134 -13.02 4.32 4.68
N LEU A 135 -12.67 4.40 3.40
CA LEU A 135 -11.29 4.66 2.95
C LEU A 135 -10.79 6.01 3.46
N ILE A 136 -11.61 7.04 3.39
CA ILE A 136 -11.26 8.37 3.94
C ILE A 136 -11.01 8.28 5.45
N ILE A 137 -11.92 7.65 6.20
CA ILE A 137 -11.75 7.45 7.65
C ILE A 137 -10.43 6.71 7.95
N ALA A 138 -10.11 5.65 7.20
CA ALA A 138 -8.85 4.92 7.33
C ALA A 138 -7.64 5.83 7.10
N ILE A 139 -7.66 6.67 6.05
CA ILE A 139 -6.56 7.59 5.74
C ILE A 139 -6.36 8.63 6.85
N PHE A 140 -7.44 9.20 7.40
CA PHE A 140 -7.34 10.16 8.49
C PHE A 140 -6.86 9.54 9.81
N GLY A 141 -7.02 8.23 9.96
CA GLY A 141 -6.46 7.47 11.08
C GLY A 141 -4.97 7.16 10.91
N LEU A 142 -4.32 7.55 9.82
CA LEU A 142 -2.88 7.37 9.61
C LEU A 142 -2.10 8.65 9.93
N LYS A 143 -0.91 8.48 10.50
CA LYS A 143 0.06 9.52 10.84
C LYS A 143 0.84 9.96 9.60
N ILE A 144 0.17 10.62 8.66
CA ILE A 144 0.76 11.09 7.40
C ILE A 144 1.45 12.44 7.61
N ASP A 145 0.72 13.40 8.18
CA ASP A 145 1.18 14.75 8.49
C ASP A 145 0.33 15.33 9.63
N TYR A 146 0.80 16.37 10.31
CA TYR A 146 0.06 16.97 11.41
C TYR A 146 -1.22 17.67 10.90
N CYS A 147 -2.37 17.29 11.48
CA CYS A 147 -3.64 17.97 11.28
C CYS A 147 -4.17 18.42 12.64
N GLU A 148 -4.07 19.72 12.96
CA GLU A 148 -4.50 20.30 14.25
C GLU A 148 -5.93 19.91 14.64
N HIS A 149 -6.79 19.74 13.63
CA HIS A 149 -8.21 19.51 13.83
C HIS A 149 -8.56 18.05 14.08
N ILE A 150 -7.69 17.08 13.81
CA ILE A 150 -8.05 15.66 13.92
C ILE A 150 -7.03 14.92 14.76
N ASN A 151 -7.54 14.23 15.79
CA ASN A 151 -6.74 13.30 16.57
C ASN A 151 -6.65 11.95 15.84
N SER A 152 -5.72 11.86 14.89
CA SER A 152 -5.49 10.64 14.10
C SER A 152 -5.09 9.45 14.96
N GLU A 153 -4.32 9.67 16.03
CA GLU A 153 -3.93 8.64 17.00
C GLU A 153 -5.14 7.95 17.62
N LYS A 154 -6.04 8.78 18.16
CA LYS A 154 -7.25 8.30 18.79
C LYS A 154 -8.14 7.58 17.78
N LEU A 155 -8.28 8.14 16.58
CA LEU A 155 -9.04 7.50 15.51
C LEU A 155 -8.46 6.13 15.15
N CYS A 156 -7.15 6.01 14.94
CA CYS A 156 -6.48 4.75 14.64
C CYS A 156 -6.72 3.69 15.73
N CYS A 157 -6.54 4.08 17.01
CA CYS A 157 -6.75 3.21 18.15
C CYS A 157 -8.19 2.67 18.21
N LEU A 158 -9.18 3.54 17.97
CA LEU A 158 -10.59 3.17 18.00
C LEU A 158 -10.95 2.25 16.82
N LEU A 159 -10.47 2.56 15.62
CA LEU A 159 -10.69 1.73 14.42
C LEU A 159 -10.15 0.30 14.62
N ASN A 160 -8.95 0.16 15.19
CA ASN A 160 -8.34 -1.14 15.47
C ASN A 160 -9.03 -1.86 16.65
N LYS A 161 -9.37 -1.16 17.73
CA LYS A 161 -10.08 -1.74 18.90
C LYS A 161 -11.39 -2.43 18.52
N TYR A 162 -12.13 -1.83 17.58
CA TYR A 162 -13.43 -2.32 17.15
C TYR A 162 -13.40 -3.16 15.88
N ASP A 163 -12.22 -3.54 15.37
CA ASP A 163 -12.09 -4.32 14.12
C ASP A 163 -12.89 -3.69 12.96
N PHE A 164 -12.87 -2.34 12.86
CA PHE A 164 -13.83 -1.57 12.06
C PHE A 164 -13.83 -1.91 10.57
N PHE A 165 -12.72 -2.44 10.05
CA PHE A 165 -12.54 -2.77 8.63
C PHE A 165 -12.43 -4.27 8.36
N ASN A 166 -12.81 -5.13 9.32
CA ASN A 166 -12.59 -6.58 9.23
C ASN A 166 -13.21 -7.22 7.99
N ASP A 167 -14.33 -6.67 7.50
CA ASP A 167 -15.07 -7.16 6.33
C ASP A 167 -15.00 -6.18 5.15
N GLU A 168 -14.09 -5.20 5.19
CA GLU A 168 -14.04 -4.08 4.24
C GLU A 168 -12.92 -4.21 3.21
N ILE A 169 -13.27 -3.92 1.95
CA ILE A 169 -12.37 -4.05 0.80
C ILE A 169 -11.89 -2.69 0.27
N PHE A 170 -12.56 -1.58 0.66
CA PHE A 170 -12.24 -0.17 0.36
C PHE A 170 -12.27 0.29 -1.11
N PHE A 171 -11.82 -0.54 -2.06
CA PHE A 171 -11.51 -0.10 -3.42
C PHE A 171 -12.53 -0.64 -4.43
N ASP A 172 -13.07 0.23 -5.27
CA ASP A 172 -14.12 -0.10 -6.25
C ASP A 172 -13.65 -1.14 -7.30
N ASP A 173 -12.37 -1.11 -7.65
CA ASP A 173 -11.74 -2.09 -8.53
C ASP A 173 -11.55 -3.46 -7.85
N ALA A 174 -11.41 -3.51 -6.52
CA ALA A 174 -11.39 -4.76 -5.78
C ALA A 174 -12.79 -5.41 -5.71
N TYR A 175 -13.85 -4.61 -5.55
CA TYR A 175 -15.24 -5.10 -5.64
C TYR A 175 -15.55 -5.70 -7.01
N SER A 176 -15.10 -5.05 -8.09
CA SER A 176 -15.29 -5.52 -9.47
C SER A 176 -14.58 -6.86 -9.75
N ASN A 177 -13.56 -7.21 -8.96
CA ASN A 177 -12.77 -8.43 -9.10
C ASN A 177 -13.21 -9.55 -8.13
N MET A 178 -14.29 -9.39 -7.35
CA MET A 178 -14.87 -10.50 -6.60
C MET A 178 -15.32 -11.61 -7.58
N PRO A 179 -14.94 -12.88 -7.39
CA PRO A 179 -14.44 -13.51 -6.14
C PRO A 179 -12.90 -13.60 -5.97
N TYR A 180 -12.09 -13.04 -6.86
CA TYR A 180 -10.63 -13.21 -6.89
C TYR A 180 -9.87 -11.99 -6.33
N LEU A 181 -10.04 -11.71 -5.03
CA LEU A 181 -9.34 -10.59 -4.35
C LEU A 181 -7.81 -10.69 -4.45
N ASP A 182 -7.27 -11.91 -4.52
CA ASP A 182 -5.84 -12.15 -4.75
C ASP A 182 -5.37 -11.56 -6.09
N THR A 183 -6.16 -11.70 -7.15
CA THR A 183 -5.82 -11.14 -8.48
C THR A 183 -5.78 -9.61 -8.46
N PHE A 184 -6.71 -8.97 -7.75
CA PHE A 184 -6.71 -7.52 -7.55
C PHE A 184 -5.42 -7.04 -6.88
N ILE A 185 -5.04 -7.67 -5.76
CA ILE A 185 -3.83 -7.32 -5.01
C ILE A 185 -2.60 -7.59 -5.87
N ASN A 186 -2.54 -8.74 -6.54
CA ASN A 186 -1.42 -9.13 -7.40
C ASN A 186 -1.14 -8.10 -8.49
N LEU A 187 -2.18 -7.64 -9.20
CA LEU A 187 -2.04 -6.68 -10.30
C LEU A 187 -1.49 -5.33 -9.81
N ARG A 188 -2.08 -4.75 -8.77
CA ARG A 188 -1.59 -3.49 -8.19
C ARG A 188 -0.21 -3.66 -7.56
N PHE A 189 0.00 -4.73 -6.80
CA PHE A 189 1.26 -5.01 -6.13
C PHE A 189 2.41 -5.18 -7.13
N ASN A 190 2.22 -5.96 -8.19
CA ASN A 190 3.24 -6.16 -9.21
C ASN A 190 3.60 -4.85 -9.91
N LYS A 191 2.59 -4.07 -10.31
CA LYS A 191 2.79 -2.78 -10.96
C LYS A 191 3.56 -1.79 -10.08
N ILE A 192 3.25 -1.75 -8.78
CA ILE A 192 3.82 -0.77 -7.85
C ILE A 192 5.19 -1.23 -7.33
N PHE A 193 5.36 -2.51 -7.01
CA PHE A 193 6.54 -3.03 -6.30
C PHE A 193 7.42 -3.91 -7.18
N LYS A 194 6.87 -5.01 -7.72
CA LYS A 194 7.67 -6.01 -8.46
C LYS A 194 8.41 -5.41 -9.65
N SER A 195 7.70 -4.71 -10.54
CA SER A 195 8.29 -4.11 -11.74
C SER A 195 9.37 -3.07 -11.40
N ARG A 196 9.16 -2.29 -10.32
CA ARG A 196 10.16 -1.30 -9.90
C ARG A 196 11.40 -1.95 -9.28
N MET A 197 11.22 -3.04 -8.53
CA MET A 197 12.32 -3.82 -7.98
C MET A 197 13.15 -4.48 -9.07
N ILE A 198 12.50 -5.06 -10.07
CA ILE A 198 13.16 -5.61 -11.26
C ILE A 198 13.98 -4.52 -11.94
N ASN A 199 13.39 -3.36 -12.26
CA ASN A 199 14.12 -2.27 -12.92
C ASN A 199 15.33 -1.77 -12.11
N TYR A 200 15.26 -1.80 -10.78
CA TYR A 200 16.39 -1.44 -9.91
C TYR A 200 17.55 -2.43 -10.06
N PHE A 201 17.26 -3.72 -10.00
CA PHE A 201 18.28 -4.75 -10.18
C PHE A 201 18.77 -4.87 -11.62
N ASP A 202 17.94 -4.53 -12.62
CA ASP A 202 18.40 -4.43 -14.01
C ASP A 202 19.55 -3.42 -14.13
N ASN A 203 19.41 -2.26 -13.48
CA ASN A 203 20.48 -1.26 -13.45
C ASN A 203 21.72 -1.75 -12.68
N ILE A 204 21.55 -2.48 -11.58
CA ILE A 204 22.67 -3.10 -10.84
C ILE A 204 23.42 -4.09 -11.73
N ILE A 205 22.70 -4.90 -12.51
CA ILE A 205 23.30 -5.89 -13.42
C ILE A 205 24.07 -5.18 -14.53
N LYS A 206 23.51 -4.15 -15.16
CA LYS A 206 24.20 -3.35 -16.19
C LYS A 206 25.53 -2.77 -15.70
N SER A 207 25.56 -2.36 -14.44
CA SER A 207 26.74 -1.78 -13.79
C SER A 207 27.47 -2.74 -12.86
N TYR A 208 27.29 -4.07 -12.98
CA TYR A 208 27.80 -4.99 -11.97
C TYR A 208 29.33 -4.93 -11.81
N TYR A 209 30.05 -4.79 -12.93
CA TYR A 209 31.51 -4.66 -12.96
C TYR A 209 31.99 -3.21 -13.18
N VAL A 210 31.09 -2.24 -13.26
CA VAL A 210 31.43 -0.83 -13.47
C VAL A 210 30.82 -0.04 -12.32
N PRO A 211 31.63 0.57 -11.44
CA PRO A 211 31.12 1.30 -10.28
C PRO A 211 30.08 2.35 -10.71
N SER A 212 28.83 2.17 -10.30
CA SER A 212 27.77 3.15 -10.49
C SER A 212 26.90 3.25 -9.25
N ASP A 213 26.57 4.47 -8.86
CA ASP A 213 25.69 4.74 -7.72
C ASP A 213 24.22 4.51 -8.11
N VAL A 214 23.79 3.24 -8.13
CA VAL A 214 22.37 2.91 -8.36
C VAL A 214 21.56 3.24 -7.12
N LYS A 215 20.86 4.39 -7.14
CA LYS A 215 20.05 4.86 -6.01
C LYS A 215 18.79 4.01 -5.79
N ARG A 216 18.46 3.77 -4.52
CA ARG A 216 17.23 3.08 -4.06
C ARG A 216 15.97 3.96 -4.10
N ASP A 217 16.01 5.08 -4.81
CA ASP A 217 15.04 6.19 -4.69
C ASP A 217 13.58 5.81 -5.02
N TRP A 218 13.30 4.65 -5.59
CA TRP A 218 11.96 4.29 -6.06
C TRP A 218 11.02 3.78 -4.96
N MET A 219 11.56 3.27 -3.85
CA MET A 219 10.77 2.57 -2.82
C MET A 219 10.40 3.45 -1.61
N PHE A 220 11.17 4.51 -1.33
CA PHE A 220 11.01 5.34 -0.13
C PHE A 220 10.43 6.73 -0.39
N ARG A 221 10.24 7.13 -1.65
CA ARG A 221 9.83 8.51 -1.93
C ARG A 221 8.48 8.86 -1.31
N HIS A 222 7.46 8.00 -1.44
CA HIS A 222 6.14 8.22 -0.84
C HIS A 222 5.41 6.91 -0.51
N PRO A 223 4.75 6.81 0.67
CA PRO A 223 3.83 5.73 1.01
C PRO A 223 2.73 5.54 -0.05
N LYS A 224 2.40 4.28 -0.34
CA LYS A 224 1.37 3.92 -1.31
C LYS A 224 0.07 3.63 -0.59
N LEU A 225 -1.05 4.09 -1.13
CA LEU A 225 -2.36 4.07 -0.48
C LEU A 225 -2.76 2.66 -0.01
N VAL A 226 -2.72 1.70 -0.92
CA VAL A 226 -3.14 0.31 -0.67
C VAL A 226 -2.35 -0.33 0.49
N PRO A 227 -1.01 -0.43 0.45
CA PRO A 227 -0.27 -1.00 1.58
C PRO A 227 -0.40 -0.15 2.85
N SER A 228 -0.47 1.17 2.75
CA SER A 228 -0.67 2.04 3.91
C SER A 228 -1.95 1.71 4.68
N VAL A 229 -3.06 1.45 4.00
CA VAL A 229 -4.33 1.10 4.65
C VAL A 229 -4.33 -0.38 5.07
N LEU A 230 -4.01 -1.29 4.16
CA LEU A 230 -4.18 -2.73 4.38
C LEU A 230 -3.21 -3.33 5.40
N MET A 231 -2.06 -2.69 5.65
CA MET A 231 -1.10 -3.15 6.65
C MET A 231 -1.33 -2.55 8.04
N ASN A 232 -1.99 -1.40 8.15
CA ASN A 232 -2.26 -0.73 9.44
C ASN A 232 -3.62 -1.08 10.04
N TYR A 233 -4.51 -1.68 9.25
CA TYR A 233 -5.83 -2.10 9.69
C TYR A 233 -6.07 -3.58 9.35
N LYS A 234 -6.85 -4.25 10.21
CA LYS A 234 -7.32 -5.62 9.96
C LYS A 234 -8.41 -5.61 8.88
N THR A 235 -8.16 -6.30 7.78
CA THR A 235 -9.04 -6.37 6.60
C THR A 235 -8.94 -7.76 5.96
N PRO A 236 -9.88 -8.17 5.08
CA PRO A 236 -9.76 -9.43 4.34
C PRO A 236 -8.51 -9.48 3.44
N CYS A 237 -8.04 -8.32 2.97
CA CYS A 237 -6.90 -8.17 2.08
C CYS A 237 -5.54 -8.05 2.81
N SER A 238 -5.55 -7.78 4.12
CA SER A 238 -4.35 -7.64 4.95
C SER A 238 -3.41 -8.86 4.94
N PRO A 239 -3.89 -10.11 5.15
CA PRO A 239 -3.00 -11.27 5.09
C PRO A 239 -2.44 -11.49 3.68
N ILE A 240 -3.22 -11.19 2.64
CA ILE A 240 -2.82 -11.37 1.24
C ILE A 240 -1.66 -10.43 0.90
N ILE A 241 -1.79 -9.13 1.18
CA ILE A 241 -0.71 -8.17 0.87
C ILE A 241 0.58 -8.46 1.65
N ASN A 242 0.45 -8.94 2.90
CA ASN A 242 1.60 -9.36 3.69
C ASN A 242 2.35 -10.55 3.05
N ASP A 243 1.61 -11.56 2.58
CA ASP A 243 2.16 -12.72 1.85
C ASP A 243 2.89 -12.28 0.56
N TYR A 244 2.32 -11.33 -0.20
CA TYR A 244 2.99 -10.78 -1.38
C TYR A 244 4.32 -10.09 -1.04
N PHE A 245 4.37 -9.32 0.05
CA PHE A 245 5.63 -8.70 0.49
C PHE A 245 6.65 -9.75 0.93
N GLU A 246 6.23 -10.80 1.64
CA GLU A 246 7.12 -11.87 2.10
C GLU A 246 7.71 -12.69 0.94
N LYS A 247 6.92 -12.93 -0.10
CA LYS A 247 7.34 -13.68 -1.30
C LYS A 247 8.11 -12.84 -2.32
N LEU A 248 7.99 -11.52 -2.29
CA LEU A 248 8.58 -10.63 -3.29
C LEU A 248 10.10 -10.84 -3.48
N PRO A 249 10.95 -10.92 -2.43
CA PRO A 249 12.39 -11.14 -2.60
C PRO A 249 12.71 -12.43 -3.35
N LEU A 250 11.99 -13.51 -3.05
CA LEU A 250 12.17 -14.80 -3.73
C LEU A 250 11.70 -14.72 -5.18
N HIS A 251 10.56 -14.09 -5.45
CA HIS A 251 10.06 -13.91 -6.81
C HIS A 251 11.03 -13.09 -7.69
N VAL A 252 11.63 -12.05 -7.13
CA VAL A 252 12.62 -11.23 -7.84
C VAL A 252 13.92 -12.02 -8.06
N ARG A 253 14.41 -12.72 -7.04
CA ARG A 253 15.56 -13.64 -7.19
C ARG A 253 15.32 -14.66 -8.31
N ASN A 254 14.18 -15.34 -8.30
CA ASN A 254 13.86 -16.38 -9.28
C ASN A 254 13.71 -15.79 -10.70
N TYR A 255 13.18 -14.57 -10.82
CA TYR A 255 13.13 -13.86 -12.11
C TYR A 255 14.54 -13.68 -12.70
N PHE A 256 15.50 -13.22 -11.89
CA PHE A 256 16.89 -13.05 -12.35
C PHE A 256 17.63 -14.37 -12.53
N GLU A 257 17.31 -15.39 -11.74
CA GLU A 257 17.87 -16.74 -11.90
C GLU A 257 17.51 -17.30 -13.28
N GLU A 258 16.26 -17.17 -13.72
CA GLU A 258 15.83 -17.59 -15.05
C GLU A 258 16.49 -16.74 -16.15
N LEU A 259 16.59 -15.43 -15.97
CA LEU A 259 17.27 -14.55 -16.93
C LEU A 259 18.75 -14.91 -17.13
N LEU A 260 19.46 -15.26 -16.05
CA LEU A 260 20.86 -15.71 -16.12
C LEU A 260 20.96 -17.06 -16.86
N LYS A 261 20.06 -18.02 -16.58
CA LYS A 261 20.03 -19.32 -17.27
C LYS A 261 19.83 -19.16 -18.78
N THR A 262 18.96 -18.25 -19.20
CA THR A 262 18.62 -18.03 -20.62
C THR A 262 19.39 -16.87 -21.26
N ALA A 263 20.49 -16.39 -20.65
CA ALA A 263 21.17 -15.17 -21.10
C ALA A 263 21.72 -15.27 -22.54
N ASN A 264 22.31 -16.42 -22.90
CA ASN A 264 22.86 -16.66 -24.24
C ASN A 264 21.77 -16.72 -25.31
N ASP A 265 20.63 -17.35 -24.98
CA ASP A 265 19.50 -17.56 -25.89
C ASP A 265 18.57 -16.35 -26.00
N ARG A 266 18.76 -15.31 -25.17
CA ARG A 266 17.94 -14.10 -25.17
C ARG A 266 18.10 -13.36 -26.50
N VAL A 267 17.01 -13.27 -27.26
CA VAL A 267 16.91 -12.38 -28.43
C VAL A 267 16.69 -10.95 -27.94
N THR A 268 17.53 -10.03 -28.41
CA THR A 268 17.46 -8.61 -28.07
C THR A 268 16.84 -7.82 -29.21
N HIS A 269 16.38 -6.60 -28.90
CA HIS A 269 15.92 -5.68 -29.94
C HIS A 269 17.03 -5.36 -30.96
N PHE A 270 18.30 -5.41 -30.55
CA PHE A 270 19.44 -5.20 -31.43
C PHE A 270 19.58 -6.31 -32.48
N ASP A 271 19.26 -7.57 -32.14
CA ASP A 271 19.33 -8.68 -33.09
C ASP A 271 18.42 -8.46 -34.32
N VAL A 272 17.32 -7.73 -34.18
CA VAL A 272 16.41 -7.35 -35.27
C VAL A 272 17.02 -6.28 -36.19
N TYR A 273 17.87 -5.42 -35.65
CA TYR A 273 18.57 -4.38 -36.42
C TYR A 273 19.80 -4.89 -37.15
N ILE A 274 20.44 -5.97 -36.67
CA ILE A 274 21.66 -6.52 -37.28
C ILE A 274 21.53 -6.69 -38.80
N PRO A 275 20.51 -7.38 -39.36
CA PRO A 275 20.40 -7.56 -40.81
C PRO A 275 20.22 -6.25 -41.58
N ARG A 276 19.60 -5.24 -40.96
CA ARG A 276 19.34 -3.93 -41.60
C ARG A 276 20.57 -3.02 -41.58
N LEU A 277 21.48 -3.25 -40.65
CA LEU A 277 22.72 -2.47 -40.51
C LEU A 277 23.84 -3.02 -41.39
N ILE A 278 23.77 -4.30 -41.79
CA ILE A 278 24.71 -4.89 -42.74
C ILE A 278 24.57 -4.17 -44.10
N GLY A 279 25.70 -3.71 -44.63
CA GLY A 279 25.81 -2.93 -45.85
C GLY A 279 25.73 -1.42 -45.65
N CYS A 280 25.38 -0.93 -44.45
CA CYS A 280 25.29 0.50 -44.17
C CYS A 280 26.66 1.15 -43.95
N SER A 281 26.80 2.36 -44.46
CA SER A 281 27.85 3.31 -44.09
C SER A 281 27.40 4.15 -42.90
N ILE A 282 28.28 4.34 -41.92
CA ILE A 282 28.04 5.23 -40.77
C ILE A 282 28.38 6.66 -41.20
N VAL A 283 27.44 7.59 -41.01
CA VAL A 283 27.62 9.00 -41.40
C VAL A 283 27.23 9.93 -40.26
N GLN A 284 28.06 10.94 -40.00
CA GLN A 284 27.85 11.96 -38.95
C GLN A 284 27.18 13.21 -39.53
N HIS A 285 26.33 13.87 -38.74
CA HIS A 285 25.52 15.01 -39.17
C HIS A 285 26.35 16.28 -39.51
N TYR A 286 27.59 16.40 -39.00
CA TYR A 286 28.38 17.63 -39.01
C TYR A 286 29.42 17.77 -40.13
N GLU A 287 29.55 16.80 -41.04
CA GLU A 287 30.50 16.91 -42.16
C GLU A 287 29.73 17.23 -43.46
N ASP A 288 29.99 18.42 -44.04
CA ASP A 288 29.47 18.88 -45.36
C ASP A 288 29.88 17.96 -46.53
N VAL A 289 30.77 17.00 -46.28
CA VAL A 289 31.10 15.89 -47.16
C VAL A 289 30.90 14.63 -46.32
N PRO A 290 29.97 13.72 -46.68
CA PRO A 290 29.83 12.44 -45.99
C PRO A 290 31.17 11.70 -46.04
N SER A 291 31.94 11.70 -44.95
CA SER A 291 33.01 10.72 -44.84
C SER A 291 32.34 9.39 -44.55
N GLU A 292 32.37 8.47 -45.50
CA GLU A 292 32.01 7.07 -45.28
C GLU A 292 33.09 6.47 -44.34
N LYS A 293 32.97 6.78 -43.05
CA LYS A 293 34.07 6.53 -42.12
C LYS A 293 34.24 5.04 -41.84
N ASN A 294 33.18 4.22 -41.95
CA ASN A 294 33.22 2.75 -41.89
C ASN A 294 31.94 2.14 -42.50
N ARG A 295 32.07 1.19 -43.43
CA ARG A 295 30.95 0.36 -43.94
C ARG A 295 30.88 -0.94 -43.13
N LEU A 296 29.69 -1.28 -42.64
CA LEU A 296 29.44 -2.50 -41.86
C LEU A 296 29.21 -3.67 -42.85
N ASN A 297 30.18 -4.58 -43.02
CA ASN A 297 30.11 -5.57 -44.10
C ASN A 297 29.41 -6.86 -43.67
N ASP A 298 29.50 -7.20 -42.39
CA ASP A 298 28.94 -8.43 -41.86
C ASP A 298 28.38 -8.25 -40.44
N ARG A 299 27.86 -9.36 -39.89
CA ARG A 299 27.29 -9.39 -38.54
C ARG A 299 28.31 -9.06 -37.45
N ASN A 300 29.58 -9.46 -37.62
CA ASN A 300 30.62 -9.23 -36.62
C ASN A 300 30.99 -7.74 -36.59
N ASP A 301 31.04 -7.07 -37.74
CA ASP A 301 31.26 -5.61 -37.81
C ASP A 301 30.17 -4.85 -37.05
N VAL A 302 28.90 -5.24 -37.22
CA VAL A 302 27.76 -4.62 -36.55
C VAL A 302 27.83 -4.83 -35.03
N ILE A 303 28.17 -6.05 -34.59
CA ILE A 303 28.31 -6.38 -33.16
C ILE A 303 29.48 -5.62 -32.55
N ALA A 304 30.65 -5.62 -33.19
CA ALA A 304 31.83 -4.92 -32.72
C ALA A 304 31.58 -3.41 -32.57
N MET A 305 30.84 -2.81 -33.51
CA MET A 305 30.43 -1.41 -33.41
C MET A 305 29.53 -1.15 -32.19
N ALA A 306 28.55 -2.00 -31.93
CA ALA A 306 27.69 -1.84 -30.76
C ALA A 306 28.47 -2.03 -29.45
N GLU A 307 29.37 -3.01 -29.40
CA GLU A 307 30.22 -3.27 -28.23
C GLU A 307 31.19 -2.10 -27.96
N ASP A 308 31.86 -1.58 -29.00
CA ASP A 308 32.73 -0.40 -28.91
C ASP A 308 31.96 0.82 -28.41
N TYR A 309 30.77 1.07 -28.96
CA TYR A 309 29.92 2.16 -28.51
C TYR A 309 29.52 2.02 -27.03
N ILE A 310 29.08 0.83 -26.62
CA ILE A 310 28.68 0.56 -25.23
C ILE A 310 29.87 0.74 -24.28
N GLU A 311 31.05 0.27 -24.66
CA GLU A 311 32.27 0.39 -23.86
C GLU A 311 32.69 1.86 -23.70
N LYS A 312 32.78 2.61 -24.80
CA LYS A 312 33.10 4.05 -24.80
C LYS A 312 32.09 4.89 -24.03
N ARG A 313 30.80 4.52 -24.09
CA ARG A 313 29.76 5.15 -23.29
C ARG A 313 29.99 4.95 -21.80
N LYS A 314 30.35 3.74 -21.37
CA LYS A 314 30.62 3.43 -19.96
C LYS A 314 31.87 4.15 -19.43
N SER A 315 32.89 4.32 -20.26
CA SER A 315 34.13 5.00 -19.88
C SER A 315 34.09 6.53 -20.00
N ASN A 316 32.95 7.12 -20.40
CA ASN A 316 32.80 8.53 -20.75
C ASN A 316 33.82 9.00 -21.81
N GLN A 317 34.13 8.14 -22.78
CA GLN A 317 35.06 8.39 -23.89
C GLN A 317 34.34 8.36 -25.24
N LEU A 318 33.07 8.77 -25.28
CA LEU A 318 32.32 8.82 -26.52
C LEU A 318 32.85 9.94 -27.43
N ASP A 319 33.39 9.54 -28.57
CA ASP A 319 33.79 10.45 -29.64
C ASP A 319 32.57 11.00 -30.42
N TYR A 320 31.40 10.36 -30.26
CA TYR A 320 30.15 10.70 -30.93
C TYR A 320 28.93 10.25 -30.14
N ILE A 321 27.77 10.86 -30.40
CA ILE A 321 26.48 10.49 -29.82
C ILE A 321 25.61 9.88 -30.94
N LEU A 322 24.79 8.86 -30.62
CA LEU A 322 23.99 8.15 -31.63
C LEU A 322 22.96 9.05 -32.31
N GLU A 323 22.48 10.07 -31.62
CA GLU A 323 21.58 11.10 -32.14
C GLU A 323 22.17 11.86 -33.33
N ASP A 324 23.51 11.97 -33.40
CA ASP A 324 24.23 12.72 -34.44
C ASP A 324 24.65 11.84 -35.62
N ILE A 325 24.21 10.57 -35.64
CA ILE A 325 24.60 9.58 -36.63
C ILE A 325 23.39 9.02 -37.38
N TYR A 326 23.60 8.71 -38.65
CA TYR A 326 22.70 7.88 -39.44
C TYR A 326 23.47 6.74 -40.12
N PHE A 327 22.79 5.60 -40.24
CA PHE A 327 23.27 4.44 -40.96
C PHE A 327 22.60 4.44 -42.32
N LYS A 328 23.38 4.62 -43.38
CA LYS A 328 22.89 4.76 -44.75
C LYS A 328 23.26 3.54 -45.58
N SER A 329 22.27 2.88 -46.15
CA SER A 329 22.46 1.93 -47.26
C SER A 329 21.95 2.54 -48.57
N ASP A 330 22.04 1.77 -49.65
CA ASP A 330 21.47 2.16 -50.95
C ASP A 330 19.92 2.18 -50.91
N GLU A 331 19.29 1.53 -49.93
CA GLU A 331 17.84 1.31 -49.86
C GLU A 331 17.16 2.00 -48.66
N ASP A 332 17.90 2.28 -47.57
CA ASP A 332 17.34 2.75 -46.30
C ASP A 332 18.27 3.73 -45.57
N ILE A 333 17.69 4.57 -44.71
CA ILE A 333 18.40 5.43 -43.77
C ILE A 333 17.84 5.18 -42.39
N ILE A 334 18.70 4.70 -41.48
CA ILE A 334 18.33 4.41 -40.10
C ILE A 334 18.99 5.47 -39.20
N PRO A 335 18.19 6.37 -38.60
CA PRO A 335 18.70 7.29 -37.59
C PRO A 335 19.28 6.53 -36.37
N GLY A 336 20.45 6.93 -35.89
CA GLY A 336 21.12 6.26 -34.78
C GLY A 336 20.33 6.32 -33.47
N HIS A 337 19.50 7.33 -33.26
CA HIS A 337 18.62 7.41 -32.08
C HIS A 337 17.61 6.23 -32.00
N HIS A 338 17.27 5.58 -33.12
CA HIS A 338 16.46 4.36 -33.11
C HIS A 338 17.18 3.16 -32.48
N LEU A 339 18.51 3.19 -32.39
CA LEU A 339 19.33 2.13 -31.82
C LEU A 339 19.55 2.26 -30.32
N ILE A 340 19.24 3.40 -29.69
CA ILE A 340 19.53 3.65 -28.27
C ILE A 340 18.91 2.56 -27.37
N VAL A 341 17.61 2.31 -27.53
CA VAL A 341 16.90 1.28 -26.75
C VAL A 341 17.42 -0.13 -27.07
N ALA A 342 17.78 -0.37 -28.33
CA ALA A 342 18.31 -1.65 -28.77
C ALA A 342 19.69 -1.94 -28.15
N PHE A 343 20.56 -0.93 -28.09
CA PHE A 343 21.87 -1.01 -27.47
C PHE A 343 21.77 -1.15 -25.95
N ASP A 344 20.80 -0.49 -25.30
CA ASP A 344 20.55 -0.65 -23.87
C ASP A 344 20.08 -2.06 -23.48
N ASP A 345 19.29 -2.73 -24.32
CA ASP A 345 18.89 -4.13 -24.13
C ASP A 345 20.03 -5.10 -24.46
N TYR A 346 20.84 -4.80 -25.48
CA TYR A 346 22.03 -5.58 -25.81
C TYR A 346 23.12 -5.49 -24.71
N GLU A 347 23.38 -4.29 -24.18
CA GLU A 347 24.26 -4.08 -23.03
C GLU A 347 23.83 -4.91 -21.83
N TYR A 348 22.52 -4.98 -21.57
CA TYR A 348 21.99 -5.80 -20.49
C TYR A 348 22.27 -7.30 -20.71
N LYS A 349 22.05 -7.79 -21.94
CA LYS A 349 22.40 -9.16 -22.31
C LYS A 349 23.89 -9.44 -22.11
N LEU A 350 24.77 -8.56 -22.58
CA LEU A 350 26.22 -8.69 -22.40
C LEU A 350 26.61 -8.75 -20.92
N ALA A 351 25.96 -7.93 -20.08
CA ALA A 351 26.21 -7.97 -18.64
C ALA A 351 25.84 -9.33 -18.02
N LEU A 352 24.67 -9.90 -18.37
CA LEU A 352 24.26 -11.22 -17.90
C LEU A 352 25.23 -12.33 -18.34
N ILE A 353 25.67 -12.30 -19.60
CA ILE A 353 26.65 -13.25 -20.14
C ILE A 353 27.97 -13.15 -19.37
N LYS A 354 28.48 -11.93 -19.16
CA LYS A 354 29.72 -11.71 -18.42
C LYS A 354 29.66 -12.20 -16.98
N ILE A 355 28.51 -12.06 -16.31
CA ILE A 355 28.30 -12.60 -14.96
C ILE A 355 28.37 -14.14 -14.96
N ASN A 356 27.74 -14.79 -15.95
CA ASN A 356 27.81 -16.25 -16.13
C ASN A 356 29.26 -16.72 -16.37
N GLU A 357 30.00 -16.05 -17.26
CA GLU A 357 31.39 -16.38 -17.60
C GLU A 357 32.31 -16.31 -16.37
N ASN A 358 32.11 -15.29 -15.53
CA ASN A 358 32.86 -15.10 -14.30
C ASN A 358 32.37 -15.97 -13.13
N LYS A 359 31.29 -16.76 -13.33
CA LYS A 359 30.67 -17.64 -12.32
C LYS A 359 30.20 -16.88 -11.07
N ASP A 360 29.75 -15.64 -11.25
CA ASP A 360 29.30 -14.76 -10.16
C ASP A 360 27.79 -14.86 -9.87
N ASN A 361 27.09 -15.79 -10.51
CA ASN A 361 25.63 -15.96 -10.42
C ASN A 361 25.13 -16.05 -8.98
N ASP A 362 25.72 -16.93 -8.16
CA ASP A 362 25.27 -17.14 -6.78
C ASP A 362 25.48 -15.89 -5.92
N ASN A 363 26.58 -15.17 -6.12
CA ASN A 363 26.87 -13.92 -5.42
C ASN A 363 25.84 -12.84 -5.78
N LEU A 364 25.54 -12.69 -7.07
CA LEU A 364 24.52 -11.74 -7.55
C LEU A 364 23.13 -12.12 -7.03
N LEU A 365 22.72 -13.38 -7.13
CA LEU A 365 21.39 -13.83 -6.68
C LEU A 365 21.21 -13.68 -5.17
N ASN A 366 22.26 -13.96 -4.38
CA ASN A 366 22.26 -13.72 -2.93
C ASN A 366 22.18 -12.23 -2.61
N ARG A 367 22.90 -11.39 -3.35
CA ARG A 367 22.82 -9.93 -3.23
C ARG A 367 21.41 -9.43 -3.54
N ILE A 368 20.82 -9.85 -4.66
CA ILE A 368 19.45 -9.50 -5.05
C ILE A 368 18.46 -9.88 -3.95
N TYR A 369 18.54 -11.10 -3.43
CA TYR A 369 17.65 -11.57 -2.38
C TYR A 369 17.80 -10.76 -1.08
N THR A 370 19.04 -10.53 -0.64
CA THR A 370 19.34 -9.82 0.60
C THR A 370 18.92 -8.36 0.53
N GLU A 371 19.26 -7.67 -0.57
CA GLU A 371 18.85 -6.29 -0.79
C GLU A 371 17.34 -6.17 -0.95
N SER A 372 16.69 -7.05 -1.72
CA SER A 372 15.22 -7.08 -1.85
C SER A 372 14.53 -7.24 -0.49
N SER A 373 15.04 -8.15 0.35
CA SER A 373 14.52 -8.39 1.70
C SER A 373 14.70 -7.16 2.60
N SER A 374 15.89 -6.54 2.54
CA SER A 374 16.18 -5.29 3.26
C SER A 374 15.21 -4.17 2.86
N MET A 375 15.01 -3.99 1.56
CA MET A 375 14.10 -2.99 1.02
C MET A 375 12.66 -3.23 1.46
N VAL A 376 12.16 -4.48 1.34
CA VAL A 376 10.81 -4.85 1.81
C VAL A 376 10.65 -4.54 3.30
N ASN A 377 11.60 -4.95 4.13
CA ASN A 377 11.55 -4.71 5.57
C ASN A 377 11.57 -3.22 5.91
N GLU A 378 12.39 -2.44 5.22
CA GLU A 378 12.46 -0.98 5.37
C GLU A 378 11.12 -0.35 5.00
N TYR A 379 10.52 -0.74 3.87
CA TYR A 379 9.22 -0.22 3.45
C TYR A 379 8.09 -0.61 4.40
N LYS A 380 8.00 -1.89 4.80
CA LYS A 380 7.00 -2.36 5.78
C LYS A 380 7.10 -1.55 7.07
N ARG A 381 8.31 -1.29 7.56
CA ARG A 381 8.55 -0.47 8.75
C ARG A 381 8.05 0.96 8.57
N GLU A 382 8.37 1.63 7.47
CA GLU A 382 7.88 2.99 7.22
C GLU A 382 6.36 3.06 7.08
N ILE A 383 5.73 2.02 6.50
CA ILE A 383 4.29 1.94 6.39
C ILE A 383 3.62 1.72 7.74
N LEU A 384 4.14 0.82 8.57
CA LEU A 384 3.58 0.53 9.89
C LEU A 384 3.74 1.70 10.86
N LYS A 385 4.77 2.55 10.70
CA LYS A 385 4.89 3.81 11.44
C LYS A 385 3.71 4.77 11.25
N LEU A 386 2.94 4.61 10.16
CA LEU A 386 1.75 5.43 9.93
C LEU A 386 0.62 5.09 10.90
N GLY A 387 0.47 3.83 11.30
CA GLY A 387 -0.51 3.40 12.31
C GLY A 387 0.09 3.25 13.72
N ASP A 388 1.42 3.21 13.83
CA ASP A 388 2.14 3.10 15.10
C ASP A 388 2.27 4.47 15.78
N TYR A 389 1.26 4.75 16.60
CA TYR A 389 1.32 5.78 17.61
C TYR A 389 1.98 5.17 18.84
N ALA A 390 3.32 5.02 18.79
CA ALA A 390 4.09 4.50 19.90
C ALA A 390 3.69 5.24 21.21
N LYS A 391 3.20 4.45 22.16
CA LYS A 391 2.70 4.87 23.48
C LYS A 391 3.76 5.50 24.35
#